data_AF-A0A453N5H0-F1
#
_entry.id   AF-A0A453N5H0-F1
#
_cell.length_a   1.000
_cell.length_b   1.000
_cell.length_c   1.000
_cell.angle_alpha   90.00
_cell.angle_beta   90.00
_cell.angle_gamma   90.00
#
_symmetry.space_group_name_H-M   'P 1'
#
loop_
_entity.id
_entity.type
_entity.pdbx_description
1 polymer ?
#
loop_
_entity_poly.entity_id
_entity_poly.type
_entity_poly.pdbx_seq_one_letter_code
_entity_poly.pdbx_strand_id
1 'polypeptide(L)'
;MISRSGKMGRVIYESTTGAASAAALDPDTAVAELDDLPGGADSFELAARFCYGMAVDLTASNISGLRCAAEYLEMTEDLEEGNLIFKTEAFLSYVVLSSWRDSIVVLKSCEGLSPWAENLQIVRRCSESIAWKACANPR
;
A
#
# COMPACT_ATOMS: atom_id res chain seq x y z
N MET A 1 21.62 0.49 0.06
CA MET A 1 20.26 0.36 -0.50
C MET A 1 19.34 1.01 0.52
N ILE A 2 19.08 2.30 0.37
CA ILE A 2 18.25 3.04 1.34
C ILE A 2 16.82 2.55 1.10
N SER A 3 16.23 1.92 2.10
CA SER A 3 14.88 1.37 2.01
C SER A 3 13.92 2.50 1.62
N ARG A 4 13.20 2.36 0.50
CA ARG A 4 12.09 3.26 0.12
C ARG A 4 10.92 3.21 1.11
N SER A 5 11.03 2.39 2.17
CA SER A 5 10.11 2.24 3.29
C SER A 5 10.77 2.71 4.60
N GLY A 6 10.14 3.67 5.26
CA GLY A 6 10.57 4.16 6.58
C GLY A 6 10.45 3.09 7.66
N LYS A 7 9.33 2.36 7.67
CA LYS A 7 9.07 1.29 8.62
C LYS A 7 10.10 0.16 8.55
N MET A 8 10.43 -0.30 7.34
CA MET A 8 11.45 -1.35 7.16
C MET A 8 12.83 -0.87 7.62
N GLY A 9 13.18 0.39 7.34
CA GLY A 9 14.42 0.98 7.83
C GLY A 9 14.52 0.96 9.35
N ARG A 10 13.42 1.29 10.05
CA ARG A 10 13.35 1.26 11.51
C ARG A 10 13.42 -0.16 12.08
N VAL A 11 12.65 -1.11 11.55
CA VAL A 11 12.63 -2.50 12.04
C VAL A 11 14.01 -3.16 11.88
N ILE A 12 14.70 -2.92 10.76
CA ILE A 12 16.05 -3.43 10.55
C ILE A 12 17.05 -2.81 11.53
N TYR A 13 16.95 -1.50 11.78
CA TYR A 13 17.79 -0.80 12.74
C TYR A 13 17.58 -1.31 14.18
N GLU A 14 16.32 -1.49 14.59
CA GLU A 14 15.96 -2.05 15.91
C GLU A 14 16.47 -3.49 16.06
N SER A 15 16.40 -4.30 15.01
CA SER A 15 16.90 -5.69 15.02
C SER A 15 18.43 -5.78 15.13
N THR A 16 19.15 -4.82 14.54
CA THR A 16 20.63 -4.75 14.62
C THR A 16 21.15 -4.09 15.90
N THR A 17 20.33 -3.28 16.57
CA THR A 17 20.70 -2.64 17.84
C THR A 17 20.14 -3.34 19.08
N GLY A 18 19.09 -4.16 18.93
CA GLY A 18 18.36 -4.81 20.02
C GLY A 18 18.79 -6.23 20.39
N ALA A 19 19.76 -6.85 19.72
CA ALA A 19 20.21 -8.21 20.02
C ALA A 19 21.19 -8.28 21.21
N ALA A 20 20.70 -7.93 22.40
CA ALA A 20 21.09 -8.61 23.63
C ALA A 20 19.88 -9.44 24.09
N SER A 21 19.89 -10.73 23.73
CA SER A 21 18.84 -11.77 23.95
C SER A 21 17.64 -11.66 23.00
N ALA A 22 17.15 -12.72 22.32
CA ALA A 22 17.29 -14.15 22.53
C ALA A 22 17.13 -14.93 21.21
N ALA A 23 17.57 -16.20 21.24
CA ALA A 23 17.47 -17.26 20.23
C ALA A 23 18.40 -17.17 19.01
N ALA A 24 19.11 -18.26 18.76
CA ALA A 24 20.19 -18.42 17.80
C ALA A 24 19.70 -18.39 16.34
N LEU A 25 19.59 -17.19 15.77
CA LEU A 25 19.68 -16.97 14.33
C LEU A 25 21.11 -16.56 13.99
N ASP A 26 21.57 -16.98 12.81
CA ASP A 26 22.88 -16.59 12.26
C ASP A 26 23.02 -15.06 12.34
N PRO A 27 24.13 -14.49 12.87
CA PRO A 27 24.29 -13.04 13.02
C PRO A 27 24.12 -12.22 11.72
N ASP A 28 24.12 -12.86 10.56
CA ASP A 28 23.81 -12.25 9.26
C ASP A 28 22.32 -12.25 8.89
N THR A 29 21.45 -12.88 9.68
CA THR A 29 20.01 -13.03 9.37
C THR A 29 19.15 -12.20 10.31
N ALA A 30 18.78 -10.99 9.88
CA ALA A 30 17.74 -10.20 10.53
C ALA A 30 16.34 -10.64 10.04
N VAL A 31 15.45 -10.99 10.96
CA VAL A 31 14.05 -11.34 10.66
C VAL A 31 13.15 -10.19 11.10
N ALA A 32 12.29 -9.72 10.19
CA ALA A 32 11.31 -8.67 10.44
C ALA A 32 9.89 -9.24 10.30
N GLU A 33 9.11 -9.19 11.37
CA GLU A 33 7.71 -9.64 11.39
C GLU A 33 6.77 -8.48 11.05
N LEU A 34 5.84 -8.72 10.11
CA LEU A 34 4.86 -7.74 9.61
C LEU A 34 3.44 -8.34 9.68
N ASP A 35 2.97 -8.62 10.89
CA ASP A 35 1.77 -9.44 11.12
C ASP A 35 0.46 -8.87 10.57
N ASP A 36 0.37 -7.54 10.42
CA ASP A 36 -0.85 -6.83 10.04
C ASP A 36 -0.71 -6.00 8.76
N LEU A 37 0.07 -6.48 7.78
CA LEU A 37 0.24 -5.74 6.52
C LEU A 37 -1.07 -5.75 5.70
N PRO A 38 -1.70 -4.58 5.48
CA PRO A 38 -2.98 -4.52 4.77
C PRO A 38 -2.82 -4.91 3.30
N GLY A 39 -3.68 -5.80 2.82
CA GLY A 39 -3.58 -6.36 1.47
C GLY A 39 -2.58 -7.52 1.36
N GLY A 40 -1.99 -7.96 2.48
CA GLY A 40 -1.26 -9.22 2.61
C GLY A 40 0.01 -9.34 1.76
N ALA A 41 0.45 -10.58 1.59
CA ALA A 41 1.70 -10.90 0.88
C ALA A 41 1.74 -10.34 -0.55
N ASP A 42 0.61 -10.36 -1.26
CA ASP A 42 0.51 -9.84 -2.63
C ASP A 42 0.83 -8.33 -2.70
N SER A 43 0.31 -7.55 -1.75
CA SER A 43 0.59 -6.11 -1.69
C SER A 43 2.03 -5.84 -1.26
N PHE A 44 2.57 -6.65 -0.34
CA PHE A 44 3.97 -6.57 0.04
C PHE A 44 4.92 -6.89 -1.12
N GLU A 45 4.62 -7.92 -1.91
CA GLU A 45 5.43 -8.29 -3.07
C GLU A 45 5.53 -7.12 -4.06
N LEU A 46 4.40 -6.45 -4.37
CA LEU A 46 4.40 -5.28 -5.24
C LEU A 46 5.20 -4.11 -4.65
N ALA A 47 5.07 -3.86 -3.34
CA ALA A 47 5.86 -2.84 -2.65
C ALA A 47 7.37 -3.17 -2.68
N ALA A 48 7.75 -4.43 -2.48
CA ALA A 48 9.12 -4.89 -2.55
C ALA A 48 9.69 -4.76 -3.96
N ARG A 49 8.95 -5.20 -5.00
CA ARG A 49 9.31 -4.99 -6.41
C ARG A 49 9.57 -3.51 -6.70
N PHE A 50 8.70 -2.63 -6.20
CA PHE A 50 8.92 -1.19 -6.29
C PHE A 50 10.23 -0.77 -5.62
N CYS A 51 10.53 -1.22 -4.40
CA CYS A 51 11.80 -0.94 -3.70
C CYS A 51 13.04 -1.36 -4.50
N TYR A 52 12.97 -2.47 -5.25
CA TYR A 52 14.05 -2.96 -6.10
C TYR A 52 14.09 -2.30 -7.50
N GLY A 53 13.29 -1.27 -7.75
CA GLY A 53 13.26 -0.56 -9.03
C GLY A 53 12.59 -1.35 -10.15
N MET A 54 11.85 -2.41 -9.83
CA MET A 54 11.09 -3.17 -10.82
C MET A 54 9.79 -2.43 -11.18
N ALA A 55 9.30 -2.68 -12.39
CA ALA A 55 8.00 -2.19 -12.82
C ALA A 55 6.88 -2.84 -11.97
N VAL A 56 5.92 -2.03 -11.55
CA VAL A 56 4.74 -2.44 -10.78
C VAL A 56 3.50 -2.01 -11.55
N ASP A 57 2.68 -2.98 -11.93
CA ASP A 57 1.44 -2.74 -12.66
C ASP A 57 0.32 -2.38 -11.67
N LEU A 58 -0.15 -1.14 -11.74
CA LEU A 58 -1.28 -0.67 -10.95
C LEU A 58 -2.60 -1.02 -11.65
N THR A 59 -3.50 -1.65 -10.92
CA THR A 59 -4.80 -2.11 -11.43
C THR A 59 -5.90 -1.81 -10.43
N ALA A 60 -7.15 -1.75 -10.89
CA ALA A 60 -8.30 -1.57 -10.00
C ALA A 60 -8.42 -2.69 -8.94
N SER A 61 -7.91 -3.90 -9.22
CA SER A 61 -7.96 -5.01 -8.28
C SER A 61 -6.92 -4.94 -7.17
N ASN A 62 -5.73 -4.37 -7.42
CA ASN A 62 -4.62 -4.34 -6.45
C ASN A 62 -4.42 -2.99 -5.75
N ILE A 63 -4.95 -1.91 -6.31
CA ILE A 63 -4.57 -0.55 -5.89
C ILE A 63 -4.98 -0.21 -4.46
N SER A 64 -6.13 -0.69 -3.97
CA SER A 64 -6.56 -0.43 -2.59
C SER A 64 -5.63 -1.10 -1.59
N GLY A 65 -5.29 -2.37 -1.82
CA GLY A 65 -4.33 -3.12 -0.99
C GLY A 65 -2.95 -2.47 -1.01
N LEU A 66 -2.45 -2.15 -2.20
CA LEU A 66 -1.13 -1.53 -2.36
C LEU A 66 -1.06 -0.13 -1.74
N ARG A 67 -2.11 0.70 -1.87
CA ARG A 67 -2.18 2.03 -1.22
C ARG A 67 -2.16 1.90 0.30
N CYS A 68 -2.86 0.91 0.86
CA CYS A 68 -2.86 0.65 2.30
C CYS A 68 -1.48 0.11 2.75
N ALA A 69 -0.89 -0.82 2.00
CA ALA A 69 0.42 -1.38 2.32
C ALA A 69 1.52 -0.30 2.26
N ALA A 70 1.46 0.59 1.26
CA ALA A 70 2.39 1.70 1.13
C ALA A 70 2.30 2.67 2.32
N GLU A 71 1.09 2.92 2.85
CA GLU A 71 0.89 3.69 4.08
C GLU A 71 1.51 2.97 5.28
N TYR A 72 1.18 1.69 5.46
CA TYR A 72 1.71 0.87 6.55
C TYR A 72 3.24 0.81 6.54
N LEU A 73 3.85 0.75 5.36
CA LEU A 73 5.29 0.71 5.16
C LEU A 73 5.95 2.09 5.18
N GLU A 74 5.20 3.17 5.34
CA GLU A 74 5.70 4.55 5.38
C GLU A 74 6.53 4.89 4.13
N MET A 75 5.99 4.59 2.95
CA MET A 75 6.64 4.81 1.64
C MET A 75 6.33 6.21 1.09
N THR A 76 6.77 7.25 1.82
CA THR A 76 6.47 8.66 1.55
C THR A 76 7.48 9.31 0.60
N GLU A 77 7.13 10.48 0.07
CA GLU A 77 8.03 11.26 -0.79
C GLU A 77 9.23 11.88 -0.06
N ASP A 78 9.23 11.87 1.27
CA ASP A 78 10.39 12.31 2.08
C ASP A 78 11.60 11.38 1.90
N LEU A 79 11.35 10.12 1.50
CA LEU A 79 12.39 9.13 1.23
C LEU A 79 12.83 9.12 -0.23
N GLU A 80 11.89 9.31 -1.16
CA GLU A 80 12.15 9.35 -2.59
C GLU A 80 11.03 10.08 -3.34
N GLU A 81 11.36 11.00 -4.25
CA GLU A 81 10.37 11.67 -5.09
C GLU A 81 9.56 10.64 -5.90
N GLY A 82 8.22 10.75 -5.87
CA GLY A 82 7.35 9.79 -6.53
C GLY A 82 7.36 8.40 -5.88
N ASN A 83 7.53 8.31 -4.56
CA ASN A 83 7.41 7.05 -3.82
C ASN A 83 6.00 6.42 -3.95
N LEU A 84 5.84 5.22 -3.41
CA LEU A 84 4.69 4.36 -3.69
C LEU A 84 3.35 4.96 -3.21
N ILE A 85 3.34 5.69 -2.08
CA ILE A 85 2.12 6.40 -1.64
C ILE A 85 1.66 7.39 -2.71
N PHE A 86 2.57 8.22 -3.22
CA PHE A 86 2.26 9.21 -4.26
C PHE A 86 1.73 8.54 -5.53
N LYS A 87 2.40 7.48 -6.02
CA LYS A 87 1.99 6.78 -7.25
C LYS A 87 0.63 6.12 -7.12
N THR A 88 0.37 5.46 -6.00
CA THR A 88 -0.91 4.78 -5.78
C THR A 88 -2.04 5.79 -5.60
N GLU A 89 -1.79 6.91 -4.93
CA GLU A 89 -2.74 8.00 -4.77
C GLU A 89 -3.10 8.68 -6.09
N ALA A 90 -2.11 8.92 -6.95
CA ALA A 90 -2.32 9.44 -8.30
C ALA A 90 -3.18 8.49 -9.14
N PHE A 91 -2.92 7.19 -9.09
CA PHE A 91 -3.72 6.20 -9.83
C PHE A 91 -5.17 6.15 -9.33
N LEU A 92 -5.39 6.16 -8.01
CA LEU A 92 -6.73 6.26 -7.44
C LEU A 92 -7.46 7.52 -7.95
N SER A 93 -6.80 8.67 -7.85
CA SER A 93 -7.40 9.97 -8.16
C SER A 93 -7.73 10.15 -9.65
N TYR A 94 -6.79 9.80 -10.53
CA TYR A 94 -6.90 10.11 -11.96
C TYR A 94 -7.47 8.97 -12.80
N VAL A 95 -7.24 7.72 -12.40
CA VAL A 95 -7.67 6.54 -13.17
C VAL A 95 -8.94 5.95 -12.56
N VAL A 96 -8.89 5.53 -11.30
CA VAL A 96 -10.01 4.81 -10.66
C VAL A 96 -11.24 5.69 -10.54
N LEU A 97 -11.09 6.90 -9.99
CA LEU A 97 -12.23 7.80 -9.79
C LEU A 97 -12.76 8.41 -11.10
N SER A 98 -12.09 8.20 -12.24
CA SER A 98 -12.61 8.58 -13.56
C SER A 98 -13.55 7.53 -14.16
N SER A 99 -13.54 6.29 -13.63
CA SER A 99 -14.25 5.13 -14.18
C SER A 99 -15.21 4.52 -13.15
N TRP A 100 -16.50 4.42 -13.49
CA TRP A 100 -17.50 3.81 -12.60
C TRP A 100 -17.17 2.33 -12.33
N ARG A 101 -16.71 1.60 -13.36
CA ARG A 101 -16.34 0.19 -13.28
C ARG A 101 -15.16 0.00 -12.33
N ASP A 102 -14.10 0.78 -12.49
CA ASP A 102 -12.90 0.64 -11.66
C ASP A 102 -13.18 1.09 -10.23
N SER A 103 -13.99 2.14 -10.03
CA SER A 103 -14.44 2.54 -8.69
C SER A 103 -15.20 1.42 -7.97
N ILE A 104 -16.04 0.64 -8.67
CA ILE A 104 -16.73 -0.53 -8.08
C ILE A 104 -15.74 -1.64 -7.73
N VAL A 105 -14.80 -1.95 -8.62
CA VAL A 105 -13.79 -2.99 -8.38
C VAL A 105 -12.95 -2.64 -7.16
N VAL A 106 -12.46 -1.40 -7.06
CA VAL A 106 -11.69 -0.92 -5.91
C VAL A 106 -12.51 -0.97 -4.63
N LEU A 107 -13.77 -0.52 -4.66
CA LEU A 107 -14.65 -0.56 -3.50
C LEU A 107 -14.84 -1.99 -2.98
N LYS A 108 -15.01 -2.96 -3.88
CA LYS A 108 -15.11 -4.38 -3.52
C LYS A 108 -13.80 -4.92 -2.93
N SER A 109 -12.65 -4.54 -3.50
CA SER A 109 -11.34 -4.93 -2.97
C SER A 109 -11.05 -4.36 -1.57
N CYS A 110 -11.85 -3.43 -1.05
CA CYS A 110 -11.69 -2.89 0.31
C CYS A 110 -12.26 -3.79 1.42
N GLU A 111 -13.04 -4.83 1.13
CA GLU A 111 -13.71 -5.68 2.14
C GLU A 111 -12.74 -6.27 3.19
N GLY A 112 -11.49 -6.57 2.80
CA GLY A 112 -10.45 -7.12 3.68
C GLY A 112 -9.40 -6.11 4.16
N LEU A 113 -9.64 -4.81 4.00
CA LEU A 113 -8.64 -3.76 4.24
C LEU A 113 -8.96 -2.84 5.42
N SER A 114 -9.95 -3.19 6.25
CA SER A 114 -10.29 -2.37 7.41
C SER A 114 -9.21 -2.45 8.50
N PRO A 115 -8.85 -1.35 9.19
CA PRO A 115 -9.41 0.00 9.09
C PRO A 115 -8.71 0.92 8.06
N TRP A 116 -7.75 0.39 7.30
CA TRP A 116 -6.88 1.18 6.44
C TRP A 116 -7.63 1.85 5.30
N ALA A 117 -8.49 1.10 4.61
CA ALA A 117 -9.23 1.64 3.46
C ALA A 117 -10.23 2.75 3.87
N GLU A 118 -10.79 2.68 5.08
CA GLU A 118 -11.64 3.75 5.63
C GLU A 118 -10.81 4.96 6.03
N ASN A 119 -9.71 4.76 6.76
CA ASN A 119 -8.85 5.86 7.22
C ASN A 119 -8.26 6.65 6.05
N LEU A 120 -7.90 5.96 4.97
CA LEU A 120 -7.41 6.55 3.72
C LEU A 120 -8.52 7.08 2.81
N GLN A 121 -9.78 7.02 3.26
CA GLN A 121 -10.98 7.49 2.55
C GLN A 121 -11.21 6.85 1.18
N ILE A 122 -10.62 5.67 0.91
CA ILE A 122 -10.75 4.97 -0.38
C ILE A 122 -12.21 4.55 -0.59
N VAL A 123 -12.82 3.96 0.45
CA VAL A 123 -14.23 3.51 0.45
C VAL A 123 -15.16 4.67 0.14
N ARG A 124 -14.98 5.80 0.85
CA ARG A 124 -15.80 7.00 0.69
C ARG A 124 -15.68 7.58 -0.72
N ARG A 125 -14.45 7.79 -1.20
CA ARG A 125 -14.20 8.40 -2.51
C ARG A 125 -14.73 7.55 -3.65
N CYS A 126 -14.57 6.22 -3.58
CA CYS A 126 -15.15 5.31 -4.57
C CYS A 126 -16.68 5.36 -4.55
N SER A 127 -17.29 5.36 -3.36
CA SER A 127 -18.74 5.47 -3.19
C SER A 127 -19.30 6.78 -3.77
N GLU A 128 -18.68 7.92 -3.47
CA GLU A 128 -19.05 9.23 -4.01
C GLU A 128 -18.88 9.28 -5.53
N SER A 129 -17.78 8.72 -6.06
CA SER A 129 -17.53 8.61 -7.50
C SER A 129 -18.62 7.81 -8.22
N ILE A 130 -19.03 6.68 -7.64
CA ILE A 130 -20.09 5.83 -8.19
C ILE A 130 -21.43 6.58 -8.16
N ALA A 131 -21.79 7.15 -7.01
CA ALA A 131 -23.05 7.88 -6.84
C ALA A 131 -23.15 9.06 -7.83
N TRP A 132 -22.09 9.86 -7.95
CA TRP A 132 -22.05 10.97 -8.90
C TRP A 132 -22.26 10.52 -10.34
N LYS A 133 -21.57 9.45 -10.77
CA LYS A 133 -21.69 8.95 -12.15
C LYS A 133 -23.05 8.33 -12.43
N ALA A 134 -23.63 7.63 -11.46
CA ALA A 134 -24.99 7.09 -11.57
C ALA A 134 -26.03 8.21 -11.72
N CYS A 135 -25.88 9.32 -11.00
CA CYS A 135 -26.76 10.49 -11.13
C CYS A 135 -26.53 11.27 -12.43
N ALA A 136 -25.28 11.40 -12.88
CA ALA A 136 -24.92 12.19 -14.06
C ALA A 136 -25.19 11.47 -15.39
N ASN A 137 -25.17 10.13 -15.40
CA ASN A 137 -25.52 9.30 -16.56
C ASN A 137 -26.28 8.04 -16.11
N PRO A 138 -27.56 8.18 -15.72
CA PRO A 138 -28.42 7.03 -15.45
C PRO A 138 -28.72 6.34 -16.79
N ARG A 139 -28.07 5.22 -17.05
CA ARG A 139 -28.41 4.33 -18.16
C ARG A 139 -29.00 3.04 -17.63
#